data_AF-A0A6L7A7H6-F1
#
_entry.id   AF-A0A6L7A7H6-F1
#
_cell.length_a   1.000
_cell.length_b   1.000
_cell.length_c   1.000
_cell.angle_alpha   90.00
_cell.angle_beta   90.00
_cell.angle_gamma   90.00
#
_symmetry.space_group_name_H-M   'P 1'
#
loop_
_entity.id
_entity.type
_entity.pdbx_description
1 polymer ?
#
loop_
_entity_poly.entity_id
_entity_poly.type
_entity_poly.pdbx_seq_one_letter_code
_entity_poly.pdbx_strand_id
1 'polypeptide(L)'
;AIIGIGLTNALLTGSSVMDALNLREVTKIFSSLIVSPIVGLVIAGGLIFLLRRYWSGTKKRDRIHRIPEDRKKKKGKRKPPFWTRIALIVSAAGVAFSHGANDGQKGIGLVMLVLVGIAPAGFVVNMNASGYEITRTRDAVSNFEHYLQQHPELPQKLIAMEPPLPAASTDGAQVTEFHCHPANTFDAIARVKTMLPGNMESYEPLSVSQRSQLRRIMLCISDTSAKLAKLPGVSKEDQNLLKKLRSDMLSTIEYAPVWIIMAVALALGIGTMIGWRRV
;
A
#
# COMPACT_ATOMS: atom_id res chain seq x y z
N ALA A 1 -10.90 13.29 2.04
CA ALA A 1 -11.96 12.66 1.24
C ALA A 1 -12.36 11.30 1.81
N ILE A 2 -11.51 10.27 1.74
CA ILE A 2 -11.85 8.89 2.16
C ILE A 2 -12.30 8.81 3.64
N ILE A 3 -11.56 9.43 4.56
CA ILE A 3 -11.94 9.52 5.98
C ILE A 3 -13.30 10.23 6.16
N GLY A 4 -13.58 11.25 5.35
CA GLY A 4 -14.86 11.98 5.40
C GLY A 4 -16.04 11.12 4.97
N ILE A 5 -15.89 10.35 3.88
CA ILE A 5 -16.91 9.41 3.42
C ILE A 5 -17.19 8.33 4.49
N GLY A 6 -16.13 7.78 5.09
CA GLY A 6 -16.26 6.80 6.17
C GLY A 6 -16.98 7.37 7.41
N LEU A 7 -16.66 8.61 7.79
CA LEU A 7 -17.30 9.29 8.90
C LEU A 7 -18.78 9.58 8.61
N THR A 8 -19.11 10.07 7.42
CA THR A 8 -20.51 10.30 7.01
C THR A 8 -21.29 8.99 6.97
N ASN A 9 -20.71 7.91 6.45
CA ASN A 9 -21.36 6.60 6.45
C ASN A 9 -21.60 6.08 7.88
N ALA A 10 -20.64 6.27 8.79
CA ALA A 10 -20.80 5.91 10.19
C ALA A 10 -21.93 6.68 10.88
N LEU A 11 -21.98 8.00 10.64
CA LEU A 11 -23.04 8.87 11.16
C LEU A 11 -24.43 8.50 10.60
N LEU A 12 -24.51 8.12 9.32
CA LEU A 12 -25.76 7.70 8.68
C LEU A 12 -26.23 6.32 9.12
N THR A 13 -25.31 5.38 9.36
CA THR A 13 -25.63 3.99 9.73
C THR A 13 -25.73 3.78 11.25
N GLY A 14 -25.46 4.82 12.05
CA GLY A 14 -25.40 4.72 13.51
C GLY A 14 -24.30 3.79 14.03
N SER A 15 -23.37 3.38 13.16
CA SER A 15 -22.25 2.51 13.53
C SER A 15 -21.19 3.30 14.29
N SER A 16 -20.44 2.60 15.15
CA SER A 16 -19.39 3.25 15.94
C SER A 16 -18.37 3.89 14.98
N VAL A 17 -18.15 5.20 15.13
CA VAL A 17 -17.15 5.96 14.35
C VAL A 17 -15.76 5.35 14.50
N MET A 18 -15.52 4.63 15.61
CA MET A 18 -14.25 3.99 15.93
C MET A 18 -14.04 2.67 15.18
N ASP A 19 -15.11 1.94 14.83
CA ASP A 19 -15.03 0.72 14.04
C ASP A 19 -15.08 1.01 12.53
N ALA A 20 -15.85 2.03 12.13
CA ALA A 20 -15.98 2.46 10.74
C ALA A 20 -14.71 3.14 10.22
N LEU A 21 -13.95 3.80 11.09
CA LEU A 21 -12.63 4.36 10.78
C LEU A 21 -11.60 3.50 11.50
N ASN A 22 -10.71 2.83 10.75
CA ASN A 22 -9.56 2.14 11.35
C ASN A 22 -8.61 3.18 12.00
N LEU A 23 -8.95 3.62 13.21
CA LEU A 23 -8.30 4.71 13.93
C LEU A 23 -6.84 4.43 14.19
N ARG A 24 -6.49 3.15 14.35
CA ARG A 24 -5.11 2.70 14.47
C ARG A 24 -4.32 3.01 13.20
N GLU A 25 -4.92 2.88 12.02
CA GLU A 25 -4.25 3.20 10.77
C GLU A 25 -4.25 4.71 10.50
N VAL A 26 -5.34 5.40 10.83
CA VAL A 26 -5.42 6.87 10.74
C VAL A 26 -4.36 7.53 11.63
N THR A 27 -4.24 7.11 12.89
CA THR A 27 -3.23 7.63 13.83
C THR A 27 -1.81 7.36 13.35
N LYS A 28 -1.53 6.19 12.75
CA LYS A 28 -0.24 5.93 12.09
C LYS A 28 0.04 6.93 10.97
N ILE A 29 -0.92 7.17 10.08
CA ILE A 29 -0.76 8.12 8.97
C ILE A 29 -0.47 9.53 9.51
N PHE A 30 -1.22 9.99 10.52
CA PHE A 30 -0.97 11.28 11.17
C PHE A 30 0.39 11.34 11.86
N SER A 31 0.79 10.28 12.56
CA SER A 31 2.11 10.21 13.21
C SER A 31 3.23 10.27 12.17
N SER A 32 3.09 9.57 11.04
CA SER A 32 4.04 9.60 9.93
C SER A 32 4.14 10.99 9.28
N LEU A 33 3.04 11.73 9.23
CA LEU A 33 3.01 13.10 8.70
C LEU A 33 3.84 14.06 9.55
N ILE A 34 3.87 13.87 10.87
CA ILE A 34 4.64 14.71 11.81
C ILE A 34 6.09 14.23 11.92
N VAL A 35 6.32 12.92 11.94
CA VAL A 35 7.65 12.33 12.11
C VAL A 35 8.50 12.52 10.85
N SER A 36 7.91 12.46 9.64
CA SER A 36 8.69 12.52 8.39
C SER A 36 9.48 13.82 8.19
N PRO A 37 8.96 15.04 8.46
CA PRO A 37 9.76 16.26 8.38
C PRO A 37 10.88 16.33 9.42
N ILE A 38 10.64 15.84 10.64
CA ILE A 38 11.63 15.82 11.72
C ILE A 38 12.80 14.92 11.33
N VAL A 39 12.51 13.69 10.88
CA VAL A 39 13.53 12.76 10.39
C VAL A 39 14.30 13.37 9.21
N GLY A 40 13.60 14.03 8.28
CA GLY A 40 14.23 14.75 7.17
C GLY A 40 15.21 15.85 7.64
N LEU A 41 14.83 16.65 8.63
CA LEU A 41 15.67 17.70 9.20
C LEU A 41 16.91 17.12 9.90
N VAL A 42 16.74 16.06 10.68
CA VAL A 42 17.84 15.39 11.38
C VAL A 42 18.85 14.80 10.39
N ILE A 43 18.38 14.10 9.35
CA ILE A 43 19.25 13.54 8.31
C ILE A 43 19.96 14.64 7.53
N ALA A 44 19.25 15.69 7.12
CA ALA A 44 19.83 16.82 6.40
C ALA A 44 20.88 17.56 7.24
N GLY A 45 20.57 17.83 8.52
CA GLY A 45 21.48 18.46 9.47
C GLY A 45 22.71 17.61 9.74
N GLY A 46 22.53 16.31 9.94
CA GLY A 46 23.63 15.35 10.10
C GLY A 46 24.53 15.26 8.87
N LEU A 47 23.95 15.24 7.67
CA LEU A 47 24.72 15.22 6.42
C LEU A 47 25.53 16.51 6.24
N ILE A 48 24.93 17.67 6.51
CA ILE A 48 25.63 18.97 6.46
C ILE A 48 26.77 18.99 7.49
N PHE A 49 26.54 18.51 8.72
CA PHE A 49 27.54 18.45 9.77
C PHE A 49 28.73 17.56 9.38
N LEU A 50 28.46 16.35 8.87
CA LEU A 50 29.47 15.42 8.39
C LEU A 50 30.29 16.00 7.24
N LEU A 51 29.62 16.56 6.22
CA LEU A 51 30.30 17.19 5.08
C LEU A 51 31.18 18.36 5.54
N ARG A 52 30.71 19.15 6.51
CA ARG A 52 31.48 20.26 7.09
C ARG A 52 32.69 19.74 7.87
N ARG A 53 32.55 18.65 8.61
CA ARG A 53 33.64 18.03 9.40
C ARG A 53 34.73 17.43 8.51
N TYR A 54 34.35 16.74 7.42
CA TYR A 54 35.29 16.09 6.50
C TYR A 54 35.95 17.07 5.53
N TRP A 55 35.26 18.10 5.05
CA TRP A 55 35.84 19.08 4.12
C TRP A 55 36.44 20.33 4.78
N SER A 56 36.37 20.46 6.12
CA SER A 56 36.91 21.58 6.91
C SER A 56 38.36 21.93 6.56
N GLY A 57 39.21 20.91 6.32
CA GLY A 57 40.66 21.09 6.08
C GLY A 57 41.09 21.24 4.62
N THR A 58 40.17 21.27 3.65
CA THR A 58 40.55 21.26 2.20
C THR A 58 40.17 22.55 1.47
N LYS A 59 40.97 22.96 0.46
CA LYS A 59 40.65 24.06 -0.48
C LYS A 59 39.32 23.86 -1.26
N LYS A 60 38.64 22.72 -1.09
CA LYS A 60 37.33 22.39 -1.69
C LYS A 60 36.16 23.06 -0.97
N ARG A 61 36.23 23.33 0.34
CA ARG A 61 35.18 24.04 1.11
C ARG A 61 34.88 25.42 0.52
N ASP A 62 35.94 26.17 0.24
CA ASP A 62 35.87 27.53 -0.31
C ASP A 62 35.36 27.53 -1.77
N ARG A 63 35.45 26.38 -2.46
CA ARG A 63 34.96 26.17 -3.82
C ARG A 63 33.58 25.55 -3.88
N ILE A 64 32.90 25.20 -2.78
CA ILE A 64 31.54 24.61 -2.80
C ILE A 64 30.53 25.53 -2.11
N HIS A 65 30.88 26.14 -0.98
CA HIS A 65 29.97 26.97 -0.17
C HIS A 65 30.03 28.48 -0.44
N ARG A 66 30.74 28.93 -1.48
CA ARG A 66 30.66 30.34 -1.89
C ARG A 66 29.40 30.61 -2.68
N ILE A 67 28.69 31.66 -2.26
CA ILE A 67 27.48 32.15 -2.88
C ILE A 67 27.80 32.51 -4.36
N PRO A 68 26.88 32.26 -5.31
CA PRO A 68 27.11 32.52 -6.74
C PRO A 68 27.56 33.95 -7.05
N GLU A 69 27.14 34.92 -6.24
CA GLU A 69 27.51 36.35 -6.37
C GLU A 69 29.00 36.59 -6.07
N ASP A 70 29.54 35.95 -5.04
CA ASP A 70 30.97 36.04 -4.68
C ASP A 70 31.88 35.37 -5.73
N ARG A 71 31.35 34.36 -6.44
CA ARG A 71 32.07 33.71 -7.55
C ARG A 71 32.10 34.58 -8.81
N LYS A 72 31.03 35.36 -9.05
CA LYS A 72 30.97 36.35 -10.13
C LYS A 72 32.03 37.44 -9.95
N LYS A 73 32.15 38.01 -8.74
CA LYS A 73 33.10 39.08 -8.42
C LYS A 73 34.59 38.68 -8.55
N LYS A 74 34.95 37.43 -8.25
CA LYS A 74 36.37 36.98 -8.26
C LYS A 74 36.83 36.19 -9.49
N LYS A 75 35.95 35.49 -10.20
CA LYS A 75 36.37 34.54 -11.26
C LYS A 75 35.58 34.63 -12.57
N GLY A 76 34.62 35.54 -12.70
CA GLY A 76 33.80 35.70 -13.91
C GLY A 76 32.95 34.48 -14.33
N LYS A 77 33.03 33.35 -13.60
CA LYS A 77 32.34 32.10 -13.95
C LYS A 77 31.09 31.91 -13.10
N ARG A 78 29.93 31.96 -13.76
CA ARG A 78 28.58 31.85 -13.17
C ARG A 78 28.14 30.40 -12.91
N LYS A 79 28.80 29.41 -13.52
CA LYS A 79 28.39 27.98 -13.48
C LYS A 79 29.04 27.24 -12.28
N PRO A 80 28.30 26.40 -11.53
CA PRO A 80 28.87 25.58 -10.47
C PRO A 80 29.87 24.55 -11.04
N PRO A 81 30.86 24.10 -10.25
CA PRO A 81 31.75 22.99 -10.63
C PRO A 81 30.97 21.79 -11.17
N PHE A 82 31.56 21.07 -12.13
CA PHE A 82 30.93 19.92 -12.79
C PHE A 82 30.32 18.92 -11.80
N TRP A 83 31.06 18.52 -10.76
CA TRP A 83 30.58 17.59 -9.73
C TRP A 83 29.41 18.13 -8.90
N THR A 84 29.43 19.41 -8.53
CA THR A 84 28.28 20.03 -7.84
C THR A 84 27.06 20.15 -8.74
N ARG A 85 27.25 20.36 -10.05
CA ARG A 85 26.15 20.37 -11.02
C ARG A 85 25.51 18.99 -11.13
N ILE A 86 26.32 17.93 -11.29
CA ILE A 86 25.80 16.55 -11.32
C ILE A 86 25.08 16.22 -10.02
N ALA A 87 25.67 16.53 -8.86
CA ALA A 87 25.04 16.27 -7.57
C ALA A 87 23.69 16.99 -7.43
N LEU A 88 23.58 18.24 -7.88
CA LEU A 88 22.31 18.99 -7.86
C LEU A 88 21.27 18.38 -8.82
N ILE A 89 21.67 17.99 -10.03
CA ILE A 89 20.77 17.34 -11.01
C ILE A 89 20.27 16.00 -10.46
N VAL A 90 21.17 15.16 -9.94
CA VAL A 90 20.81 13.86 -9.38
C VAL A 90 19.92 14.04 -8.14
N SER A 91 20.21 15.00 -7.27
CA SER A 91 19.37 15.29 -6.10
C SER A 91 17.98 15.77 -6.51
N ALA A 92 17.88 16.69 -7.48
CA ALA A 92 16.60 17.19 -7.97
C ALA A 92 15.79 16.08 -8.66
N ALA A 93 16.44 15.25 -9.48
CA ALA A 93 15.82 14.08 -10.10
C ALA A 93 15.35 13.05 -9.07
N GLY A 94 16.16 12.79 -8.03
CA GLY A 94 15.81 11.88 -6.94
C GLY A 94 14.59 12.34 -6.14
N VAL A 95 14.52 13.63 -5.80
CA VAL A 95 13.35 14.20 -5.12
C VAL A 95 12.12 14.14 -6.04
N ALA A 96 12.24 14.49 -7.31
CA ALA A 96 11.14 14.44 -8.28
C ALA A 96 10.62 13.01 -8.48
N PHE A 97 11.50 12.02 -8.61
CA PHE A 97 11.12 10.62 -8.74
C PHE A 97 10.46 10.09 -7.47
N SER A 98 11.02 10.38 -6.29
CA SER A 98 10.45 9.94 -5.01
C SER A 98 9.06 10.53 -4.76
N HIS A 99 8.87 11.83 -5.04
CA HIS A 99 7.55 12.46 -4.95
C HIS A 99 6.58 11.91 -6.00
N GLY A 100 7.03 11.79 -7.25
CA GLY A 100 6.22 11.23 -8.33
C GLY A 100 5.75 9.81 -8.07
N ALA A 101 6.59 8.95 -7.49
CA ALA A 101 6.21 7.59 -7.10
C ALA A 101 5.17 7.57 -5.98
N ASN A 102 5.37 8.36 -4.91
CA ASN A 102 4.45 8.44 -3.79
C ASN A 102 3.08 9.02 -4.19
N ASP A 103 3.09 10.10 -4.96
CA ASP A 103 1.85 10.76 -5.40
C ASP A 103 1.17 9.95 -6.50
N GLY A 104 1.94 9.28 -7.36
CA GLY A 104 1.45 8.31 -8.34
C GLY A 104 0.71 7.15 -7.68
N GLN A 105 1.27 6.57 -6.61
CA GLN A 105 0.61 5.50 -5.86
C GLN A 105 -0.73 5.96 -5.26
N LYS A 106 -0.79 7.17 -4.69
CA LYS A 106 -2.04 7.74 -4.15
C LYS A 106 -3.07 7.98 -5.24
N GLY A 107 -2.64 8.51 -6.39
CA GLY A 107 -3.51 8.73 -7.54
C GLY A 107 -4.08 7.43 -8.10
N ILE A 108 -3.23 6.43 -8.32
CA ILE A 108 -3.62 5.09 -8.80
C ILE A 108 -4.60 4.45 -7.82
N GLY A 109 -4.30 4.47 -6.51
CA GLY A 109 -5.18 3.91 -5.49
C GLY A 109 -6.56 4.57 -5.45
N LEU A 110 -6.61 5.91 -5.53
CA LEU A 110 -7.88 6.65 -5.55
C LEU A 110 -8.71 6.30 -6.79
N VAL A 111 -8.11 6.32 -7.97
CA VAL A 111 -8.81 5.97 -9.23
C VAL A 111 -9.30 4.52 -9.17
N MET A 112 -8.48 3.60 -8.68
CA MET A 112 -8.87 2.19 -8.57
C MET A 112 -10.04 1.99 -7.61
N LEU A 113 -10.07 2.69 -6.46
CA LEU A 113 -11.21 2.66 -5.53
C LEU A 113 -12.50 3.17 -6.20
N VAL A 114 -12.42 4.25 -6.99
CA VAL A 114 -13.57 4.78 -7.74
C VAL A 114 -14.06 3.77 -8.78
N LEU A 115 -13.16 3.13 -9.52
CA LEU A 115 -13.52 2.13 -10.54
C LEU A 115 -14.13 0.87 -9.93
N VAL A 116 -13.60 0.39 -8.81
CA VAL A 116 -14.19 -0.73 -8.06
C VAL A 116 -15.60 -0.38 -7.56
N GLY A 117 -15.85 0.89 -7.21
CA GLY A 117 -17.17 1.36 -6.79
C GLY A 117 -18.19 1.51 -7.93
N ILE A 118 -17.78 2.07 -9.07
CA ILE A 118 -18.70 2.40 -10.18
C ILE A 118 -18.86 1.23 -11.16
N ALA A 119 -17.77 0.52 -11.47
CA ALA A 119 -17.73 -0.54 -12.48
C ALA A 119 -17.12 -1.85 -11.92
N PRO A 120 -17.76 -2.46 -10.90
CA PRO A 120 -17.20 -3.62 -10.22
C PRO A 120 -16.97 -4.83 -11.15
N ALA A 121 -17.81 -4.97 -12.18
CA ALA A 121 -17.74 -6.07 -13.14
C ALA A 121 -16.36 -6.22 -13.83
N GLY A 122 -15.67 -5.09 -14.08
CA GLY A 122 -14.40 -5.06 -14.80
C GLY A 122 -13.16 -4.82 -13.93
N PHE A 123 -13.32 -4.29 -12.70
CA PHE A 123 -12.18 -3.82 -11.89
C PHE A 123 -12.05 -4.46 -10.50
N VAL A 124 -13.03 -5.26 -10.06
CA VAL A 124 -12.94 -5.95 -8.76
C VAL A 124 -11.84 -7.02 -8.75
N VAL A 125 -11.64 -7.71 -9.87
CA VAL A 125 -10.54 -8.65 -10.09
C VAL A 125 -9.90 -8.34 -11.44
N ASN A 126 -8.64 -8.71 -11.61
CA ASN A 126 -7.95 -8.55 -12.88
C ASN A 126 -8.52 -9.52 -13.91
N MET A 127 -9.45 -9.04 -14.74
CA MET A 127 -10.06 -9.81 -15.82
C MET A 127 -9.06 -10.26 -16.88
N ASN A 128 -7.89 -9.61 -16.96
CA ASN A 128 -6.81 -9.95 -17.87
C ASN A 128 -5.70 -10.76 -17.18
N ALA A 129 -5.94 -11.31 -15.98
CA ALA A 129 -4.97 -12.15 -15.30
C ALA A 129 -4.72 -13.43 -16.10
N SER A 130 -3.46 -13.84 -16.17
CA SER A 130 -3.07 -15.11 -16.79
C SER A 130 -3.48 -16.30 -15.92
N GLY A 131 -3.68 -17.48 -16.53
CA GLY A 131 -3.92 -18.72 -15.79
C GLY A 131 -2.80 -19.03 -14.77
N TYR A 132 -1.57 -18.59 -15.04
CA TYR A 132 -0.46 -18.66 -14.08
C TYR A 132 -0.69 -17.79 -12.84
N GLU A 133 -1.15 -16.56 -13.00
CA GLU A 133 -1.45 -15.67 -11.86
C GLU A 133 -2.63 -16.19 -11.04
N ILE A 134 -3.66 -16.74 -11.69
CA ILE A 134 -4.80 -17.37 -11.01
C ILE A 134 -4.34 -18.61 -10.23
N THR A 135 -3.52 -19.46 -10.86
CA THR A 135 -2.94 -20.65 -10.20
C THR A 135 -2.07 -20.25 -9.02
N ARG A 136 -1.21 -19.25 -9.16
CA ARG A 136 -0.38 -18.71 -8.07
C ARG A 136 -1.22 -18.21 -6.91
N THR A 137 -2.30 -17.49 -7.18
CA THR A 137 -3.25 -17.02 -6.16
C THR A 137 -3.91 -18.20 -5.43
N ARG A 138 -4.39 -19.21 -6.17
CA ARG A 138 -5.00 -20.43 -5.60
C ARG A 138 -4.02 -21.24 -4.76
N ASP A 139 -2.79 -21.39 -5.23
CA ASP A 139 -1.73 -22.13 -4.55
C ASP A 139 -1.29 -21.38 -3.29
N ALA A 140 -1.25 -20.05 -3.31
CA ALA A 140 -0.98 -19.25 -2.11
C ALA A 140 -2.05 -19.44 -1.02
N VAL A 141 -3.33 -19.50 -1.40
CA VAL A 141 -4.42 -19.82 -0.47
C VAL A 141 -4.27 -21.23 0.09
N SER A 142 -3.92 -22.20 -0.75
CA SER A 142 -3.72 -23.59 -0.33
C SER A 142 -2.51 -23.77 0.60
N ASN A 143 -1.41 -23.09 0.31
CA ASN A 143 -0.22 -23.06 1.15
C ASN A 143 -0.48 -22.36 2.48
N PHE A 144 -1.28 -21.29 2.47
CA PHE A 144 -1.70 -20.63 3.69
C PHE A 144 -2.57 -21.55 4.57
N GLU A 145 -3.52 -22.28 3.98
CA GLU A 145 -4.28 -23.30 4.72
C GLU A 145 -3.38 -24.34 5.35
N HIS A 146 -2.41 -24.86 4.60
CA HIS A 146 -1.47 -25.85 5.10
C HIS A 146 -0.65 -25.31 6.29
N TYR A 147 -0.21 -24.05 6.19
CA TYR A 147 0.48 -23.37 7.30
C TYR A 147 -0.41 -23.26 8.55
N LEU A 148 -1.69 -22.91 8.40
CA LEU A 148 -2.62 -22.85 9.55
C LEU A 148 -2.85 -24.22 10.20
N GLN A 149 -2.87 -25.28 9.39
CA GLN A 149 -3.01 -26.66 9.88
C GLN A 149 -1.76 -27.14 10.62
N GLN A 150 -0.57 -26.73 10.18
CA GLN A 150 0.70 -27.02 10.86
C GLN A 150 0.86 -26.26 12.18
N HIS A 151 0.20 -25.10 12.30
CA HIS A 151 0.27 -24.21 13.47
C HIS A 151 -1.12 -23.91 14.05
N PRO A 152 -1.87 -24.91 14.55
CA PRO A 152 -3.25 -24.74 14.99
C PRO A 152 -3.41 -23.76 16.18
N GLU A 153 -2.35 -23.51 16.94
CA GLU A 153 -2.31 -22.58 18.06
C GLU A 153 -2.34 -21.11 17.63
N LEU A 154 -1.85 -20.78 16.42
CA LEU A 154 -1.77 -19.39 15.96
C LEU A 154 -3.14 -18.80 15.59
N PRO A 155 -4.01 -19.49 14.82
CA PRO A 155 -5.38 -19.03 14.61
C PRO A 155 -6.14 -18.84 15.92
N GLN A 156 -6.01 -19.76 16.88
CA GLN A 156 -6.71 -19.68 18.17
C GLN A 156 -6.28 -18.45 18.97
N LYS A 157 -4.97 -18.17 19.03
CA LYS A 157 -4.45 -16.95 19.66
C LYS A 157 -4.98 -15.69 18.99
N LEU A 158 -5.07 -15.69 17.66
CA LEU A 158 -5.58 -14.54 16.92
C LEU A 158 -7.07 -14.31 17.17
N ILE A 159 -7.87 -15.37 17.18
CA ILE A 159 -9.31 -15.31 17.50
C ILE A 159 -9.53 -14.74 18.92
N ALA A 160 -8.71 -15.16 19.89
CA ALA A 160 -8.82 -14.67 21.27
C ALA A 160 -8.43 -13.20 21.44
N MET A 161 -7.68 -12.62 20.50
CA MET A 161 -7.26 -11.21 20.53
C MET A 161 -8.26 -10.27 19.85
N GLU A 162 -9.23 -10.79 19.10
CA GLU A 162 -10.23 -9.98 18.40
C GLU A 162 -11.54 -9.88 19.20
N PRO A 163 -12.31 -8.78 19.03
CA PRO A 163 -13.63 -8.66 19.64
C PRO A 163 -14.53 -9.83 19.23
N PRO A 164 -15.43 -10.30 20.13
CA PRO A 164 -16.38 -11.34 19.79
C PRO A 164 -17.18 -10.95 18.54
N LEU A 165 -17.44 -11.93 17.68
CA LEU A 165 -18.38 -11.78 16.56
C LEU A 165 -19.69 -11.15 17.06
N PRO A 166 -20.24 -10.13 16.38
CA PRO A 166 -21.58 -9.66 16.70
C PRO A 166 -22.54 -10.85 16.62
N ALA A 167 -23.38 -11.02 17.65
CA ALA A 167 -24.36 -12.10 17.69
C ALA A 167 -25.19 -12.05 16.41
N ALA A 168 -25.26 -13.17 15.69
CA ALA A 168 -26.15 -13.31 14.55
C ALA A 168 -27.56 -12.92 15.00
N SER A 169 -28.12 -11.88 14.40
CA SER A 169 -29.48 -11.43 14.66
C SER A 169 -30.44 -12.62 14.47
N THR A 170 -31.19 -12.95 15.53
CA THR A 170 -32.24 -13.97 15.58
C THR A 170 -33.51 -13.58 14.81
N ASP A 171 -33.37 -12.92 13.67
CA ASP A 171 -34.44 -12.75 12.71
C ASP A 171 -34.11 -13.60 11.49
N GLY A 172 -35.04 -14.48 11.10
CA GLY A 172 -34.90 -15.45 10.01
C GLY A 172 -34.68 -14.87 8.60
N ALA A 173 -34.18 -13.65 8.49
CA ALA A 173 -33.58 -13.11 7.28
C ALA A 173 -32.08 -13.45 7.30
N GLN A 174 -31.65 -14.33 6.40
CA GLN A 174 -30.24 -14.71 6.26
C GLN A 174 -29.35 -13.46 6.21
N VAL A 175 -28.54 -13.25 7.25
CA VAL A 175 -27.46 -12.26 7.22
C VAL A 175 -26.43 -12.77 6.23
N THR A 176 -26.58 -12.33 4.99
CA THR A 176 -25.70 -12.58 3.83
C THR A 176 -24.41 -11.74 3.90
N GLU A 177 -24.07 -11.22 5.08
CA GLU A 177 -22.91 -10.40 5.31
C GLU A 177 -21.79 -11.26 5.91
N PHE A 178 -20.98 -11.88 5.04
CA PHE A 178 -19.67 -12.43 5.42
C PHE A 178 -18.83 -11.31 6.09
N HIS A 179 -18.73 -11.37 7.41
CA HIS A 179 -17.87 -10.53 8.22
C HIS A 179 -16.46 -11.12 8.26
N CYS A 180 -15.48 -10.24 8.09
CA CYS A 180 -14.09 -10.64 8.16
C CYS A 180 -13.65 -10.85 9.60
N HIS A 181 -13.66 -12.12 10.01
CA HIS A 181 -13.21 -12.54 11.33
C HIS A 181 -12.28 -13.76 11.19
N PRO A 182 -11.16 -13.82 11.95
CA PRO A 182 -10.21 -14.94 11.93
C PRO A 182 -10.85 -16.31 12.22
N ALA A 183 -11.96 -16.34 12.94
CA ALA A 183 -12.70 -17.57 13.20
C ALA A 183 -13.25 -18.22 11.92
N ASN A 184 -13.55 -17.40 10.90
CA ASN A 184 -14.14 -17.86 9.64
C ASN A 184 -13.06 -18.14 8.58
N THR A 185 -11.76 -18.11 8.92
CA THR A 185 -10.67 -18.21 7.93
C THR A 185 -10.68 -19.54 7.18
N PHE A 186 -10.95 -20.67 7.83
CA PHE A 186 -11.03 -21.96 7.14
C PHE A 186 -12.23 -22.03 6.18
N ASP A 187 -13.39 -21.52 6.58
CA ASP A 187 -14.57 -21.43 5.71
C ASP A 187 -14.32 -20.49 4.52
N ALA A 188 -13.63 -19.38 4.77
CA ALA A 188 -13.21 -18.43 3.75
C ALA A 188 -12.30 -19.09 2.70
N ILE A 189 -11.29 -19.84 3.16
CA ILE A 189 -10.37 -20.59 2.31
C ILE A 189 -11.15 -21.62 1.48
N ALA A 190 -12.04 -22.40 2.11
CA ALA A 190 -12.86 -23.39 1.42
C ALA A 190 -13.71 -22.75 0.31
N ARG A 191 -14.37 -21.62 0.60
CA ARG A 191 -15.15 -20.87 -0.41
C ARG A 191 -14.28 -20.42 -1.57
N VAL A 192 -13.09 -19.90 -1.33
CA VAL A 192 -12.17 -19.51 -2.42
C VAL A 192 -11.80 -20.71 -3.28
N LYS A 193 -11.46 -21.85 -2.68
CA LYS A 193 -11.14 -23.08 -3.42
C LYS A 193 -12.31 -23.57 -4.27
N THR A 194 -13.55 -23.41 -3.82
CA THR A 194 -14.73 -23.73 -4.64
C THR A 194 -14.95 -22.75 -5.79
N MET A 195 -14.62 -21.46 -5.61
CA MET A 195 -14.75 -20.44 -6.65
C MET A 195 -13.62 -20.50 -7.68
N LEU A 196 -12.44 -20.98 -7.28
CA LEU A 196 -11.25 -21.12 -8.12
C LEU A 196 -10.88 -22.60 -8.28
N PRO A 197 -11.67 -23.37 -9.05
CA PRO A 197 -11.35 -24.76 -9.32
C PRO A 197 -10.05 -24.88 -10.12
N GLY A 198 -9.40 -26.05 -10.05
CA GLY A 198 -8.03 -26.20 -10.53
C GLY A 198 -7.79 -26.11 -12.03
N ASN A 199 -8.85 -26.09 -12.82
CA ASN A 199 -8.83 -25.91 -14.27
C ASN A 199 -9.20 -24.47 -14.70
N MET A 200 -9.31 -23.54 -13.75
CA MET A 200 -9.71 -22.17 -14.04
C MET A 200 -8.54 -21.35 -14.58
N GLU A 201 -8.66 -20.91 -15.83
CA GLU A 201 -7.65 -20.08 -16.51
C GLU A 201 -8.04 -18.60 -16.61
N SER A 202 -9.30 -18.25 -16.35
CA SER A 202 -9.80 -16.86 -16.38
C SER A 202 -10.89 -16.62 -15.33
N TYR A 203 -11.15 -15.35 -14.99
CA TYR A 203 -12.25 -14.95 -14.09
C TYR A 203 -13.60 -14.76 -14.80
N GLU A 204 -13.65 -14.96 -16.12
CA GLU A 204 -14.87 -14.79 -16.93
C GLU A 204 -16.05 -15.66 -16.46
N PRO A 205 -15.85 -16.94 -16.08
CA PRO A 205 -16.95 -17.80 -15.62
C PRO A 205 -17.61 -17.32 -14.32
N LEU A 206 -16.93 -16.50 -13.52
CA LEU A 206 -17.51 -15.94 -12.29
C LEU A 206 -18.48 -14.81 -12.63
N SER A 207 -19.63 -14.80 -11.98
CA SER A 207 -20.54 -13.65 -12.00
C SER A 207 -19.93 -12.44 -11.29
N VAL A 208 -20.47 -11.25 -11.55
CA VAL A 208 -20.01 -10.00 -10.90
C VAL A 208 -20.11 -10.10 -9.36
N SER A 209 -21.17 -10.70 -8.84
CA SER A 209 -21.34 -10.91 -7.40
C SER A 209 -20.30 -11.90 -6.85
N GLN A 210 -20.01 -12.99 -7.56
CA GLN A 210 -18.97 -13.94 -7.19
C GLN A 210 -17.57 -13.30 -7.21
N ARG A 211 -17.26 -12.46 -8.20
CA ARG A 211 -15.99 -11.71 -8.25
C ARG A 211 -15.86 -10.75 -7.07
N SER A 212 -16.93 -10.04 -6.72
CA SER A 212 -16.98 -9.15 -5.55
C SER A 212 -16.79 -9.90 -4.24
N GLN A 213 -17.46 -11.04 -4.11
CA GLN A 213 -17.31 -11.92 -2.97
C GLN A 213 -15.89 -12.50 -2.88
N LEU A 214 -15.31 -12.93 -4.00
CA LEU A 214 -13.92 -13.42 -4.08
C LEU A 214 -12.93 -12.36 -3.61
N ARG A 215 -13.04 -11.11 -4.11
CA ARG A 215 -12.21 -9.99 -3.66
C ARG A 215 -12.30 -9.79 -2.14
N ARG A 216 -13.53 -9.77 -1.60
CA ARG A 216 -13.76 -9.58 -0.16
C ARG A 216 -13.13 -10.71 0.67
N ILE A 217 -13.36 -11.95 0.28
CA ILE A 217 -12.84 -13.13 0.99
C ILE A 217 -11.31 -13.17 0.92
N MET A 218 -10.72 -12.88 -0.23
CA MET A 218 -9.25 -12.82 -0.37
C MET A 218 -8.63 -11.72 0.47
N LEU A 219 -9.22 -10.52 0.50
CA LEU A 219 -8.77 -9.44 1.40
C LEU A 219 -8.81 -9.90 2.87
N CYS A 220 -9.84 -10.65 3.24
CA CYS A 220 -10.01 -11.26 4.56
C CYS A 220 -8.89 -12.22 4.96
N ILE A 221 -8.61 -13.19 4.08
CA ILE A 221 -7.58 -14.21 4.29
C ILE A 221 -6.20 -13.52 4.35
N SER A 222 -5.98 -12.54 3.46
CA SER A 222 -4.74 -11.76 3.42
C SER A 222 -4.51 -10.96 4.71
N ASP A 223 -5.57 -10.38 5.29
CA ASP A 223 -5.50 -9.61 6.54
C ASP A 223 -5.21 -10.54 7.72
N THR A 224 -5.84 -11.72 7.74
CA THR A 224 -5.52 -12.77 8.72
C THR A 224 -4.05 -13.15 8.64
N SER A 225 -3.52 -13.43 7.44
CA SER A 225 -2.09 -13.70 7.23
C SER A 225 -1.19 -12.56 7.73
N ALA A 226 -1.56 -11.29 7.47
CA ALA A 226 -0.81 -10.14 7.95
C ALA A 226 -0.83 -9.97 9.49
N LYS A 227 -1.94 -10.32 10.14
CA LYS A 227 -2.08 -10.32 11.60
C LYS A 227 -1.26 -11.44 12.23
N LEU A 228 -1.33 -12.66 11.66
CA LEU A 228 -0.53 -13.80 12.09
C LEU A 228 0.97 -13.50 12.02
N ALA A 229 1.44 -12.88 10.94
CA ALA A 229 2.84 -12.47 10.79
C ALA A 229 3.32 -11.46 11.85
N LYS A 230 2.42 -10.84 12.62
CA LYS A 230 2.76 -9.90 13.71
C LYS A 230 2.62 -10.52 15.09
N LEU A 231 2.16 -11.78 15.20
CA LEU A 231 2.02 -12.44 16.49
C LEU A 231 3.39 -12.75 17.12
N PRO A 232 3.50 -12.63 18.45
CA PRO A 232 4.68 -13.06 19.16
C PRO A 232 4.82 -14.58 19.05
N GLY A 233 6.01 -15.05 18.66
CA GLY A 233 6.32 -16.48 18.48
C GLY A 233 6.44 -16.93 17.02
N VAL A 234 6.11 -16.08 16.04
CA VAL A 234 6.31 -16.38 14.63
C VAL A 234 7.75 -16.06 14.20
N SER A 235 8.46 -17.03 13.63
CA SER A 235 9.86 -16.91 13.20
C SER A 235 10.01 -15.86 12.07
N LYS A 236 11.23 -15.35 11.83
CA LYS A 236 11.45 -14.38 10.73
C LYS A 236 11.20 -15.01 9.37
N GLU A 237 11.50 -16.29 9.24
CA GLU A 237 11.27 -17.13 8.09
C GLU A 237 9.77 -17.23 7.79
N ASP A 238 8.96 -17.56 8.81
CA ASP A 238 7.49 -17.65 8.69
C ASP A 238 6.86 -16.29 8.42
N GLN A 239 7.37 -15.22 9.02
CA GLN A 239 6.93 -13.86 8.70
C GLN A 239 7.14 -13.52 7.23
N ASN A 240 8.26 -13.93 6.64
CA ASN A 240 8.54 -13.71 5.23
C ASN A 240 7.68 -14.60 4.34
N LEU A 241 7.44 -15.85 4.73
CA LEU A 241 6.51 -16.76 4.06
C LEU A 241 5.10 -16.17 4.02
N LEU A 242 4.56 -15.76 5.16
CA LEU A 242 3.23 -15.16 5.28
C LEU A 242 3.10 -13.88 4.45
N LYS A 243 4.13 -13.02 4.45
CA LYS A 243 4.18 -11.83 3.58
C LYS A 243 4.16 -12.19 2.09
N LYS A 244 4.91 -13.23 1.68
CA LYS A 244 4.93 -13.71 0.30
C LYS A 244 3.58 -14.28 -0.10
N LEU A 245 3.00 -15.17 0.72
CA LEU A 245 1.66 -15.73 0.51
C LEU A 245 0.60 -14.61 0.41
N ARG A 246 0.68 -13.60 1.28
CA ARG A 246 -0.17 -12.41 1.19
C ARG A 246 -0.04 -11.70 -0.15
N SER A 247 1.18 -11.45 -0.61
CA SER A 247 1.41 -10.80 -1.91
C SER A 247 0.87 -11.64 -3.07
N ASP A 248 1.00 -12.96 -2.98
CA ASP A 248 0.54 -13.88 -4.01
C ASP A 248 -0.99 -13.92 -4.06
N MET A 249 -1.66 -14.00 -2.90
CA MET A 249 -3.13 -13.95 -2.78
C MET A 249 -3.74 -12.65 -3.32
N LEU A 250 -3.04 -11.52 -3.18
CA LEU A 250 -3.53 -10.20 -3.59
C LEU A 250 -3.18 -9.84 -5.04
N SER A 251 -2.31 -10.60 -5.70
CA SER A 251 -1.74 -10.25 -7.01
C SER A 251 -2.79 -9.99 -8.10
N THR A 252 -3.92 -10.70 -8.07
CA THR A 252 -5.01 -10.57 -9.05
C THR A 252 -6.10 -9.58 -8.63
N ILE A 253 -6.01 -9.02 -7.41
CA ILE A 253 -7.05 -8.17 -6.81
C ILE A 253 -6.51 -6.74 -6.56
N GLU A 254 -5.29 -6.63 -6.06
CA GLU A 254 -4.54 -5.39 -5.91
C GLU A 254 -3.70 -5.14 -7.17
N TYR A 255 -4.38 -4.91 -8.29
CA TYR A 255 -3.76 -4.58 -9.56
C TYR A 255 -4.16 -3.16 -10.00
N ALA A 256 -3.35 -2.60 -10.89
CA ALA A 256 -3.68 -1.36 -11.59
C ALA A 256 -3.49 -1.59 -13.10
N PRO A 257 -4.56 -1.43 -13.90
CA PRO A 257 -4.44 -1.45 -15.36
C PRO A 257 -3.37 -0.48 -15.85
N VAL A 258 -2.60 -0.90 -16.86
CA VAL A 258 -1.47 -0.12 -17.42
C VAL A 258 -1.92 1.28 -17.87
N TRP A 259 -3.12 1.40 -18.45
CA TRP A 259 -3.65 2.69 -18.89
C TRP A 259 -3.87 3.67 -17.73
N ILE A 260 -4.25 3.19 -16.54
CA ILE A 260 -4.41 4.03 -15.34
C ILE A 260 -3.04 4.55 -14.90
N ILE A 261 -2.05 3.66 -14.86
CA ILE A 261 -0.67 4.02 -14.50
C ILE A 261 -0.16 5.11 -15.45
N MET A 262 -0.37 4.92 -16.76
CA MET A 262 0.02 5.90 -17.78
C MET A 262 -0.75 7.22 -17.65
N ALA A 263 -2.07 7.17 -17.43
CA ALA A 263 -2.89 8.37 -17.28
C ALA A 263 -2.50 9.19 -16.04
N VAL A 264 -2.30 8.54 -14.89
CA VAL A 264 -1.87 9.20 -13.64
C VAL A 264 -0.46 9.76 -13.79
N ALA A 265 0.47 8.99 -14.37
CA ALA A 265 1.85 9.44 -14.61
C ALA A 265 1.89 10.68 -15.52
N LEU A 266 1.10 10.68 -16.61
CA LEU A 266 1.01 11.79 -17.55
C LEU A 266 0.34 13.01 -16.89
N ALA A 267 -0.73 12.82 -16.13
CA ALA A 267 -1.40 13.90 -15.40
C ALA A 267 -0.46 14.57 -14.38
N LEU A 268 0.32 13.79 -13.63
CA LEU A 268 1.33 14.31 -12.70
C LEU A 268 2.49 15.01 -13.44
N GLY A 269 2.94 14.45 -14.56
CA GLY A 269 3.98 15.06 -15.40
C GLY A 269 3.56 16.41 -15.97
N ILE A 270 2.36 16.50 -16.56
CA ILE A 270 1.81 17.77 -17.06
C ILE A 270 1.54 18.75 -15.91
N GLY A 271 0.96 18.25 -14.82
CA GLY A 271 0.63 19.06 -13.65
C GLY A 271 1.86 19.72 -13.03
N THR A 272 2.98 19.01 -12.94
CA THR A 272 4.25 19.59 -12.44
C THR A 272 4.88 20.57 -13.43
N MET A 273 4.80 20.30 -14.74
CA MET A 273 5.35 21.19 -15.77
C MET A 273 4.60 22.53 -15.87
N ILE A 274 3.28 22.53 -15.73
CA ILE A 274 2.44 23.74 -15.79
C ILE A 274 2.36 24.40 -14.40
N GLY A 275 2.25 23.60 -13.35
CA GLY A 275 2.02 24.03 -11.97
C GLY A 275 3.19 24.82 -11.37
N TRP A 276 4.43 24.60 -11.83
CA TRP A 276 5.58 25.39 -11.38
C TRP A 276 5.30 26.89 -11.52
N ARG A 277 4.69 27.36 -12.61
CA ARG A 277 4.50 28.80 -12.84
C ARG A 277 3.69 29.54 -11.77
N ARG A 278 2.96 28.84 -10.90
CA ARG A 278 2.18 29.44 -9.80
C ARG A 278 2.91 29.42 -8.45
N VAL A 279 4.01 28.67 -8.32
CA VAL A 279 4.84 28.54 -7.11
C VAL A 279 6.09 29.40 -7.27
#